data_AF-A0A2V7U5Z4-F1
#
_entry.id   AF-A0A2V7U5Z4-F1
#
_cell.length_a   1.000
_cell.length_b   1.000
_cell.length_c   1.000
_cell.angle_alpha   90.00
_cell.angle_beta   90.00
_cell.angle_gamma   90.00
#
_symmetry.space_group_name_H-M   'P 1'
#
loop_
_entity.id
_entity.type
_entity.pdbx_description
1 polymer ?
#
loop_
_entity_poly.entity_id
_entity_poly.type
_entity_poly.pdbx_seq_one_letter_code
_entity_poly.pdbx_strand_id
1 'polypeptide(L)'
;MAYPVAIDSDHRIWEAFDNHYWPALYFVDAKGRIRYHHFGEGEYAEAEWVLQQLLRENGAPGLDGNTVSVAPDGVEAAPSAAVQSPETYVGYRFGERFASPDRVGRDVAKSYRAPERTALNHWGLIGSWNVGAESAVLEAAGGRIVF
;
A
#
# COMPACT_ATOMS: atom_id res chain seq x y z
N MET A 1 16.35 -14.58 6.04
CA MET A 1 15.67 -13.46 6.73
C MET A 1 16.43 -13.16 8.01
N ALA A 2 17.14 -12.03 8.08
CA ALA A 2 17.95 -11.68 9.24
C ALA A 2 18.12 -10.15 9.38
N TYR A 3 17.03 -9.39 9.20
CA TYR A 3 16.98 -7.97 9.54
C TYR A 3 15.91 -7.74 10.61
N PRO A 4 16.10 -6.74 11.50
CA PRO A 4 15.11 -6.44 12.54
C PRO A 4 13.83 -5.91 11.92
N VAL A 5 12.68 -6.34 12.46
CA VAL A 5 11.36 -5.83 12.12
C VAL A 5 10.79 -5.17 13.35
N ALA A 6 10.51 -3.87 13.26
CA ALA A 6 9.79 -3.14 14.30
C ALA A 6 8.29 -3.21 14.04
N ILE A 7 7.51 -3.58 15.04
CA ILE A 7 6.04 -3.60 14.95
C ILE A 7 5.52 -2.23 15.38
N ASP A 8 4.97 -1.47 14.43
CA ASP A 8 4.44 -0.12 14.65
C ASP A 8 2.90 -0.10 14.56
N SER A 9 2.24 -0.95 15.36
CA SER A 9 0.78 -1.10 15.34
C SER A 9 0.01 0.19 15.66
N ASP A 10 0.63 1.09 16.43
CA ASP A 10 0.06 2.38 16.83
C ASP A 10 0.52 3.53 15.90
N HIS A 11 1.16 3.23 14.77
CA HIS A 11 1.63 4.20 13.76
C HIS A 11 2.57 5.29 14.29
N ARG A 12 3.25 5.07 15.41
CA ARG A 12 4.07 6.10 16.06
C ARG A 12 5.36 6.40 15.29
N ILE A 13 5.98 5.38 14.69
CA ILE A 13 7.17 5.56 13.85
C ILE A 13 6.73 6.14 12.51
N TRP A 14 5.64 5.62 11.94
CA TRP A 14 5.04 6.11 10.70
C TRP A 14 4.76 7.62 10.74
N GLU A 15 4.05 8.08 11.77
CA GLU A 15 3.74 9.51 11.98
C GLU A 15 4.99 10.35 12.26
N ALA A 16 5.97 9.83 13.01
CA ALA A 16 7.20 10.55 13.30
C ALA A 16 8.06 10.83 12.05
N PHE A 17 7.93 9.98 11.03
CA PHE A 17 8.55 10.18 9.72
C PHE A 17 7.67 10.98 8.76
N ASP A 18 6.46 11.40 9.16
CA ASP A 18 5.44 12.00 8.30
C ASP A 18 5.23 11.17 7.02
N ASN A 19 5.18 9.84 7.18
CA ASN A 19 5.01 8.95 6.05
C ASN A 19 3.53 8.89 5.62
N HIS A 20 3.27 8.82 4.30
CA HIS A 20 1.92 8.71 3.75
C HIS A 20 1.79 7.61 2.69
N TYR A 21 2.84 6.82 2.49
CA TYR A 21 2.93 5.88 1.37
C TYR A 21 3.46 4.51 1.79
N TRP A 22 2.96 3.48 1.12
CA TRP A 22 3.52 2.14 1.16
C TRP A 22 3.87 1.66 -0.27
N PRO A 23 5.07 1.09 -0.50
CA PRO A 23 6.21 1.10 0.40
C PRO A 23 6.84 2.50 0.50
N ALA A 24 7.67 2.70 1.53
CA ALA A 24 8.50 3.89 1.67
C ALA A 24 9.89 3.49 2.18
N LEU A 25 10.93 4.06 1.59
CA LEU A 25 12.33 3.82 1.95
C LEU A 25 12.93 5.11 2.51
N TYR A 26 13.70 4.99 3.59
CA TYR A 26 14.45 6.09 4.19
C TYR A 26 15.88 5.61 4.45
N PHE A 27 16.88 6.33 3.93
CA PHE A 27 18.29 6.03 4.21
C PHE A 27 18.88 7.03 5.18
N VAL A 28 19.48 6.49 6.23
CA VAL A 28 20.07 7.24 7.33
C VAL A 28 21.57 7.00 7.33
N ASP A 29 22.36 8.08 7.37
CA ASP A 29 23.81 7.98 7.45
C ASP A 29 24.32 7.58 8.84
N ALA A 30 25.62 7.31 8.95
CA ALA A 30 26.27 6.95 10.21
C ALA A 30 26.19 8.04 11.30
N LYS A 31 25.76 9.26 10.95
CA LYS A 31 25.56 10.39 11.87
C LYS A 31 24.08 10.56 12.25
N GLY A 32 23.21 9.63 11.84
CA GLY A 32 21.78 9.65 12.16
C GLY A 32 20.97 10.63 11.32
N ARG A 33 21.48 11.12 10.19
CA ARG A 33 20.75 12.05 9.31
C ARG A 33 20.09 11.28 8.17
N ILE A 34 18.82 11.61 7.88
CA ILE A 34 18.16 11.14 6.66
C ILE A 34 18.86 11.81 5.46
N ARG A 35 19.34 11.00 4.52
CA ARG A 35 20.06 11.45 3.32
C ARG A 35 19.28 11.20 2.04
N TYR A 36 18.29 10.33 2.09
CA TYR A 36 17.44 9.98 0.96
C TYR A 36 16.13 9.36 1.43
N HIS A 37 15.08 9.56 0.66
CA HIS A 37 13.80 8.88 0.81
C HIS A 37 13.21 8.57 -0.56
N HIS A 38 12.42 7.50 -0.65
CA HIS A 38 11.65 7.13 -1.83
C HIS A 38 10.26 6.68 -1.41
N PHE A 39 9.23 7.11 -2.14
CA PHE A 39 7.83 6.79 -1.89
C PHE A 39 7.26 6.00 -3.05
N GLY A 40 6.57 4.91 -2.73
CA GLY A 40 6.03 4.00 -3.72
C GLY A 40 7.02 2.92 -4.13
N GLU A 41 6.60 2.13 -5.11
CA GLU A 41 7.36 1.00 -5.62
C GLU A 41 8.29 1.43 -6.76
N GLY A 42 9.52 0.91 -6.76
CA GLY A 42 10.47 1.10 -7.86
C GLY A 42 11.78 1.77 -7.42
N GLU A 43 12.46 2.38 -8.39
CA GLU A 43 13.73 3.11 -8.22
C GLU A 43 14.84 2.36 -7.45
N TYR A 44 14.80 1.02 -7.45
CA TYR A 44 15.71 0.18 -6.67
C TYR A 44 17.19 0.43 -6.99
N ALA A 45 17.52 0.67 -8.27
CA ALA A 45 18.90 0.94 -8.68
C ALA A 45 19.43 2.27 -8.12
N GLU A 46 18.59 3.31 -8.09
CA GLU A 46 18.95 4.61 -7.54
C GLU A 46 19.06 4.56 -6.02
N ALA A 47 18.11 3.88 -5.37
CA ALA A 47 18.16 3.60 -3.95
C ALA A 47 19.46 2.84 -3.57
N GLU A 48 19.84 1.83 -4.33
CA GLU A 48 21.07 1.10 -4.08
C GLU A 48 22.33 1.96 -4.28
N TRP A 49 22.35 2.82 -5.31
CA TRP A 49 23.47 3.75 -5.50
C TRP A 49 23.66 4.68 -4.30
N VAL A 50 22.57 5.23 -3.76
CA VAL A 50 22.65 6.04 -2.55
C VAL A 50 23.15 5.22 -1.36
N LEU A 51 22.64 4.01 -1.17
CA LEU A 51 23.09 3.13 -0.10
C LEU A 51 24.61 2.86 -0.20
N GLN A 52 25.11 2.54 -1.38
CA GLN A 52 26.54 2.34 -1.61
C GLN A 52 27.35 3.62 -1.35
N GLN A 53 26.84 4.80 -1.74
CA GLN A 53 27.49 6.07 -1.42
C GLN A 53 27.61 6.29 0.09
N LEU A 54 26.54 6.07 0.85
CA LEU A 54 26.55 6.21 2.32
C LEU A 54 27.50 5.21 2.99
N LEU A 55 27.58 3.98 2.48
CA LEU A 55 28.53 2.99 2.95
C LEU A 55 29.98 3.40 2.66
N ARG A 56 30.28 3.95 1.47
CA ARG A 56 31.61 4.50 1.14
C ARG A 56 31.98 5.69 2.02
N GLU A 57 31.05 6.62 2.26
CA GLU A 57 31.24 7.75 3.17
C GLU A 57 31.61 7.28 4.60
N ASN A 58 31.12 6.10 5.00
CA ASN A 58 31.42 5.48 6.29
C ASN A 58 32.62 4.51 6.26
N GLY A 59 33.40 4.49 5.18
CA GLY A 59 34.64 3.72 5.08
C GLY A 59 34.45 2.22 4.83
N ALA A 60 33.28 1.79 4.33
CA ALA A 60 33.06 0.40 3.95
C ALA A 60 34.01 -0.01 2.80
N PRO A 61 34.87 -1.04 2.99
CA PRO A 61 35.75 -1.52 1.94
C PRO A 61 35.00 -2.44 0.95
N GLY A 62 35.51 -2.56 -0.27
CA GLY A 62 35.12 -3.63 -1.20
C GLY A 62 33.78 -3.46 -1.93
N LEU A 63 33.26 -2.23 -2.04
CA LEU A 63 32.09 -1.94 -2.86
C LEU A 63 32.49 -1.84 -4.35
N ASP A 64 32.08 -2.80 -5.16
CA ASP A 64 32.41 -2.88 -6.59
C ASP A 64 31.67 -1.86 -7.47
N GLY A 65 30.65 -1.19 -6.92
CA GLY A 65 29.89 -0.14 -7.61
C GLY A 65 28.77 -0.65 -8.50
N ASN A 66 28.59 -1.97 -8.58
CA ASN A 66 27.51 -2.57 -9.33
C ASN A 66 26.26 -2.61 -8.46
N THR A 67 25.10 -2.39 -9.05
CA THR A 67 23.83 -2.62 -8.38
C THR A 67 23.49 -4.11 -8.41
N VAL A 68 22.95 -4.63 -7.33
CA VAL A 68 22.30 -5.93 -7.28
C VAL A 68 21.10 -5.90 -8.23
N SER A 69 21.20 -6.71 -9.30
CA SER A 69 20.04 -6.98 -10.13
C SER A 69 19.13 -7.95 -9.41
N VAL A 70 18.04 -7.42 -8.85
CA VAL A 70 16.92 -8.25 -8.39
C VAL A 70 16.07 -8.53 -9.63
N ALA A 71 15.83 -9.80 -9.94
CA ALA A 71 14.78 -10.19 -10.89
C ALA A 71 13.53 -10.47 -10.06
N PRO A 72 12.67 -9.46 -9.82
CA PRO A 72 11.52 -9.64 -8.96
C PRO A 72 10.54 -10.63 -9.62
N ASP A 73 9.98 -11.54 -8.83
CA ASP A 73 8.97 -12.50 -9.27
C ASP A 73 7.78 -12.49 -8.29
N GLY A 74 6.59 -12.84 -8.76
CA GLY A 74 5.37 -12.84 -7.96
C GLY A 74 4.96 -11.45 -7.46
N VAL A 75 4.80 -11.32 -6.13
CA VAL A 75 4.29 -10.08 -5.48
C VAL A 75 5.28 -8.91 -5.49
N GLU A 76 6.54 -9.17 -5.82
CA GLU A 76 7.59 -8.15 -5.92
C GLU A 76 7.72 -7.59 -7.35
N ALA A 77 7.03 -8.20 -8.31
CA ALA A 77 7.07 -7.78 -9.70
C ALA A 77 6.28 -6.47 -9.88
N ALA A 78 6.93 -5.50 -10.54
CA ALA A 78 6.32 -4.21 -10.83
C ALA A 78 4.96 -4.38 -11.54
N PRO A 79 3.96 -3.55 -11.20
CA PRO A 79 2.67 -3.61 -11.85
C PRO A 79 2.81 -3.34 -13.35
N SER A 80 2.00 -4.02 -14.16
CA SER A 80 1.94 -3.70 -15.58
C SER A 80 1.41 -2.27 -15.77
N ALA A 81 1.90 -1.54 -16.78
CA ALA A 81 1.40 -0.22 -17.13
C ALA A 81 -0.10 -0.19 -17.54
N ALA A 82 -0.73 -1.37 -17.68
CA ALA A 82 -2.15 -1.53 -17.96
C ALA A 82 -3.04 -1.45 -16.71
N VAL A 83 -2.47 -1.53 -15.49
CA VAL A 83 -3.24 -1.39 -14.25
C VAL A 83 -3.58 0.09 -14.04
N GLN A 84 -4.85 0.45 -14.20
CA GLN A 84 -5.34 1.83 -14.07
C GLN A 84 -6.23 2.04 -12.84
N SER A 85 -6.60 0.97 -12.14
CA SER A 85 -7.40 1.07 -10.92
C SER A 85 -6.50 1.53 -9.76
N PRO A 86 -6.89 2.58 -9.00
CA PRO A 86 -6.27 2.83 -7.71
C PRO A 86 -6.64 1.70 -6.73
N GLU A 87 -6.03 1.74 -5.55
CA GLU A 87 -6.42 0.88 -4.44
C GLU A 87 -7.91 1.06 -4.11
N THR A 88 -8.63 -0.07 -4.00
CA THR A 88 -10.07 -0.07 -3.74
C THR A 88 -10.32 -0.38 -2.28
N TYR A 89 -10.55 0.66 -1.48
CA TYR A 89 -10.93 0.54 -0.09
C TYR A 89 -12.43 0.24 0.04
N VAL A 90 -12.77 -0.76 0.85
CA VAL A 90 -14.18 -1.16 1.08
C VAL A 90 -14.80 -0.56 2.34
N GLY A 91 -13.98 -0.08 3.27
CA GLY A 91 -14.44 0.65 4.46
C GLY A 91 -14.77 2.10 4.15
N TYR A 92 -15.68 2.71 4.92
CA TYR A 92 -16.20 4.05 4.60
C TYR A 92 -15.21 5.22 4.82
N ARG A 93 -14.07 4.99 5.50
CA ARG A 93 -13.08 6.04 5.81
C ARG A 93 -12.32 6.48 4.56
N PHE A 94 -11.91 5.51 3.74
CA PHE A 94 -11.15 5.73 2.51
C PHE A 94 -11.85 5.20 1.25
N GLY A 95 -13.01 4.56 1.42
CA GLY A 95 -13.77 4.00 0.32
C GLY A 95 -14.28 5.07 -0.63
N GLU A 96 -13.83 5.00 -1.87
CA GLU A 96 -14.28 5.83 -2.98
C GLU A 96 -14.92 4.99 -4.08
N ARG A 97 -15.62 5.64 -5.03
CA ARG A 97 -16.19 5.00 -6.23
C ARG A 97 -17.18 3.86 -5.95
N PHE A 98 -17.85 3.93 -4.79
CA PHE A 98 -18.94 3.03 -4.44
C PHE A 98 -20.20 3.33 -5.28
N ALA A 99 -20.69 2.32 -5.99
CA ALA A 99 -21.71 2.46 -7.03
C ALA A 99 -23.06 1.81 -6.68
N SER A 100 -23.18 1.04 -5.59
CA SER A 100 -24.49 0.49 -5.21
C SER A 100 -25.50 1.63 -5.01
N PRO A 101 -26.79 1.44 -5.38
CA PRO A 101 -27.76 2.53 -5.40
C PRO A 101 -27.98 3.20 -4.04
N ASP A 102 -27.90 2.41 -2.97
CA ASP A 102 -28.07 2.89 -1.62
C ASP A 102 -26.73 3.36 -1.06
N ARG A 103 -26.68 4.54 -0.42
CA ARG A 103 -25.45 5.03 0.27
C ARG A 103 -24.95 4.01 1.29
N VAL A 104 -23.63 3.97 1.51
CA VAL A 104 -23.01 3.17 2.56
C VAL A 104 -23.62 3.49 3.92
N GLY A 105 -24.16 2.47 4.59
CA GLY A 105 -24.51 2.51 6.00
C GLY A 105 -23.25 2.29 6.83
N ARG A 106 -22.85 3.30 7.61
CA ARG A 106 -21.64 3.29 8.44
C ARG A 106 -21.91 2.57 9.75
N ASP A 107 -21.11 1.54 10.05
CA ASP A 107 -21.16 0.72 11.27
C ASP A 107 -22.56 0.13 11.55
N VAL A 108 -23.29 -0.19 10.49
CA VAL A 108 -24.62 -0.78 10.57
C VAL A 108 -24.82 -1.82 9.48
N ALA A 109 -25.37 -2.98 9.85
CA ALA A 109 -25.75 -4.00 8.89
C ALA A 109 -26.84 -3.46 7.94
N LYS A 110 -26.58 -3.55 6.64
CA LYS A 110 -27.46 -3.07 5.58
C LYS A 110 -27.45 -4.01 4.39
N SER A 111 -28.63 -4.22 3.82
CA SER A 111 -28.78 -4.94 2.55
C SER A 111 -28.51 -4.01 1.37
N TYR A 112 -27.56 -4.38 0.53
CA TYR A 112 -27.21 -3.66 -0.69
C TYR A 112 -27.69 -4.41 -1.94
N ARG A 113 -28.01 -3.64 -2.99
CA ARG A 113 -28.36 -4.15 -4.31
C ARG A 113 -27.24 -3.84 -5.31
N ALA A 114 -27.20 -4.62 -6.38
CA ALA A 114 -26.27 -4.41 -7.47
C ALA A 114 -26.44 -2.99 -8.06
N PRO A 115 -25.33 -2.31 -8.42
CA PRO A 115 -25.41 -1.14 -9.28
C PRO A 115 -26.07 -1.52 -10.61
N GLU A 116 -26.84 -0.61 -11.21
CA GLU A 116 -27.44 -0.84 -12.54
C GLU A 116 -26.36 -0.99 -13.63
N ARG A 117 -25.23 -0.30 -13.46
CA ARG A 117 -24.01 -0.41 -14.25
C ARG A 117 -22.79 -0.11 -13.37
N THR A 118 -21.76 -0.93 -13.44
CA THR A 118 -20.45 -0.59 -12.84
C THR A 118 -19.58 0.08 -13.89
N ALA A 119 -19.20 1.33 -13.67
CA ALA A 119 -18.21 2.01 -14.50
C ALA A 119 -16.80 1.47 -14.18
N LEU A 120 -15.85 1.65 -15.10
CA LEU A 120 -14.46 1.27 -14.87
C LEU A 120 -13.95 1.87 -13.54
N ASN A 121 -13.26 1.05 -12.76
CA ASN A 121 -12.74 1.38 -11.42
C ASN A 121 -13.78 1.77 -10.37
N HIS A 122 -15.05 1.37 -10.56
CA HIS A 122 -16.08 1.46 -9.53
C HIS A 122 -16.38 0.08 -8.96
N TRP A 123 -17.02 0.04 -7.80
CA TRP A 123 -17.37 -1.21 -7.16
C TRP A 123 -18.68 -1.08 -6.37
N GLY A 124 -19.29 -2.19 -6.01
CA GLY A 124 -20.53 -2.22 -5.24
C GLY A 124 -20.69 -3.47 -4.40
N LEU A 125 -21.68 -3.46 -3.51
CA LEU A 125 -22.06 -4.57 -2.66
C LEU A 125 -23.44 -5.11 -3.04
N ILE A 126 -23.59 -6.42 -2.89
CA ILE A 126 -24.86 -7.15 -2.97
C ILE A 126 -25.00 -7.99 -1.70
N GLY A 127 -26.18 -8.02 -1.10
CA GLY A 127 -26.46 -8.80 0.11
C GLY A 127 -26.30 -7.97 1.39
N SER A 128 -26.32 -8.62 2.55
CA SER A 128 -26.26 -7.96 3.86
C SER A 128 -24.82 -7.75 4.30
N TRP A 129 -24.40 -6.50 4.46
CA TRP A 129 -23.05 -6.12 4.87
C TRP A 129 -23.09 -5.07 5.97
N ASN A 130 -22.14 -5.17 6.90
CA ASN A 130 -21.80 -4.10 7.82
C ASN A 130 -20.50 -3.45 7.35
N VAL A 131 -20.60 -2.19 6.92
CA VAL A 131 -19.43 -1.43 6.45
C VAL A 131 -18.91 -0.58 7.59
N GLY A 132 -17.77 -1.00 8.14
CA GLY A 132 -17.01 -0.26 9.14
C GLY A 132 -16.09 0.78 8.51
N ALA A 133 -15.33 1.47 9.36
CA ALA A 133 -14.41 2.53 8.91
C ALA A 133 -13.38 2.02 7.89
N GLU A 134 -12.79 0.85 8.15
CA GLU A 134 -11.70 0.28 7.36
C GLU A 134 -12.05 -1.05 6.68
N SER A 135 -13.20 -1.63 7.02
CA SER A 135 -13.59 -2.97 6.57
C SER A 135 -15.06 -3.03 6.15
N ALA A 136 -15.41 -4.05 5.36
CA ALA A 136 -16.79 -4.42 5.08
C ALA A 136 -16.96 -5.91 5.41
N VAL A 137 -17.84 -6.22 6.35
CA VAL A 137 -18.06 -7.58 6.84
C VAL A 137 -19.38 -8.11 6.30
N LEU A 138 -19.35 -9.31 5.75
CA LEU A 138 -20.55 -9.99 5.26
C LEU A 138 -21.34 -10.54 6.45
N GLU A 139 -22.60 -10.14 6.56
CA GLU A 139 -23.48 -10.51 7.69
C GLU A 139 -24.34 -11.74 7.39
N ALA A 140 -24.50 -12.09 6.12
CA ALA A 140 -25.28 -13.25 5.70
C ALA A 140 -24.74 -13.86 4.40
N ALA A 141 -24.85 -15.18 4.27
CA ALA A 141 -24.42 -15.89 3.07
C ALA A 141 -25.10 -15.35 1.80
N GLY A 142 -24.39 -15.43 0.67
CA GLY A 142 -24.91 -15.00 -0.64
C GLY A 142 -24.59 -13.56 -1.03
N GLY A 143 -23.90 -12.80 -0.19
CA GLY A 143 -23.39 -11.48 -0.58
C GLY A 143 -22.20 -11.54 -1.53
N ARG A 144 -21.99 -10.44 -2.27
CA ARG A 144 -20.96 -10.31 -3.31
C ARG A 144 -20.42 -8.88 -3.35
N ILE A 145 -19.15 -8.77 -3.73
CA ILE A 145 -18.56 -7.53 -4.22
C ILE A 145 -18.61 -7.59 -5.75
N VAL A 146 -18.99 -6.49 -6.39
CA VAL A 146 -19.04 -6.37 -7.85
C VAL A 146 -18.19 -5.20 -8.33
N PHE A 147 -17.59 -5.34 -9.50
CA PHE A 147 -16.73 -4.37 -10.18
C PHE A 147 -17.25 -4.07 -11.60
#